data_AF-A0AAD2Q4C6-F1
#
_entry.id   AF-A0AAD2Q4C6-F1
#
_cell.length_a   1.000
_cell.length_b   1.000
_cell.length_c   1.000
_cell.angle_alpha   90.00
_cell.angle_beta   90.00
_cell.angle_gamma   90.00
#
_symmetry.space_group_name_H-M   'P 1'
#
loop_
_entity.id
_entity.type
_entity.pdbx_description
1 polymer ?
#
loop_
_entity_poly.entity_id
_entity_poly.type
_entity_poly.pdbx_seq_one_letter_code
_entity_poly.pdbx_strand_id
1 'polypeptide(L)' 'TTQAHSVLKGTLSKQKHERLFSRFQINYNALDARFRKDSVLVREEFCDTLPFHCPG' A
#
# COMPACT_ATOMS: atom_id res chain seq x y z
N THR A 1 24.44 -1.20 -7.20
CA THR A 1 23.07 -0.70 -7.50
C THR A 1 22.83 -0.45 -8.99
N THR A 2 23.87 -0.25 -9.81
CA THR A 2 23.75 0.11 -11.24
C THR A 2 22.93 -0.86 -12.09
N GLN A 3 23.10 -2.17 -11.92
CA GLN A 3 22.41 -3.16 -12.77
C GLN A 3 20.89 -3.17 -12.54
N ALA A 4 20.43 -3.22 -11.28
CA ALA A 4 18.99 -3.20 -10.98
C ALA A 4 18.30 -1.93 -11.50
N HIS A 5 18.96 -0.77 -11.36
CA HIS A 5 18.46 0.49 -11.91
C HIS A 5 18.33 0.45 -13.43
N SER A 6 19.33 -0.06 -14.16
CA SER A 6 19.26 -0.19 -15.62
C SER A 6 18.11 -1.09 -16.08
N VAL A 7 17.84 -2.18 -15.36
CA VAL A 7 16.78 -3.15 -15.71
C VAL A 7 15.38 -2.60 -15.38
N LEU A 8 15.25 -1.68 -14.42
CA LEU A 8 13.98 -1.04 -14.05
C LEU A 8 13.72 0.27 -14.82
N LYS A 9 14.77 0.91 -15.34
CA LYS A 9 14.67 2.14 -16.13
C LYS A 9 13.84 1.89 -17.38
N GLY A 10 12.88 2.77 -17.65
CA GLY A 10 11.99 2.68 -18.82
C GLY A 10 10.88 1.63 -18.72
N THR A 11 10.78 0.89 -17.62
CA THR A 11 9.72 -0.12 -17.44
C THR A 11 8.40 0.50 -16.97
N LEU A 12 7.29 -0.04 -17.47
CA LEU A 12 5.94 0.33 -17.04
C LEU A 12 5.54 -0.42 -15.76
N SER A 13 4.54 0.11 -15.03
CA SER A 13 4.04 -0.50 -13.79
C SER A 13 3.62 -1.96 -13.97
N LYS A 14 2.98 -2.30 -15.11
CA LYS A 14 2.62 -3.69 -15.46
C LYS A 14 3.85 -4.60 -15.56
N GLN A 15 4.91 -4.13 -16.21
CA GLN A 15 6.15 -4.92 -16.39
C GLN A 15 6.87 -5.15 -15.05
N LYS A 16 6.83 -4.17 -14.14
CA LYS A 16 7.36 -4.32 -12.78
C LYS A 16 6.58 -5.36 -11.98
N HIS A 17 5.24 -5.32 -12.08
CA HIS A 17 4.36 -6.31 -11.44
C HIS A 17 4.64 -7.73 -11.95
N GLU A 18 4.71 -7.90 -13.27
CA GLU A 18 5.00 -9.19 -13.90
C GLU A 18 6.38 -9.73 -13.50
N ARG A 19 7.39 -8.87 -13.40
CA ARG A 19 8.73 -9.25 -12.95
C ARG A 19 8.77 -9.70 -11.49
N LEU A 20 8.05 -9.01 -10.60
CA LEU A 20 7.91 -9.41 -9.20
C LEU A 20 7.29 -10.81 -9.09
N PHE A 21 6.24 -11.07 -9.87
CA PHE A 21 5.55 -12.35 -9.85
C PHE A 21 6.38 -13.48 -10.47
N SER A 22 6.94 -13.27 -11.67
CA SER A 22 7.65 -14.31 -12.42
C SER A 22 9.03 -14.65 -11.84
N ARG A 23 9.85 -13.66 -11.49
CA ARG A 23 11.24 -13.90 -11.03
C ARG A 23 11.37 -14.13 -9.54
N PHE A 24 10.48 -13.53 -8.75
CA PHE A 24 10.60 -13.53 -7.30
C PHE A 24 9.42 -14.20 -6.60
N GLN A 25 8.43 -14.69 -7.36
CA GLN A 25 7.18 -15.26 -6.84
C GLN A 25 6.44 -14.33 -5.86
N ILE A 26 6.60 -13.01 -6.03
CA ILE A 26 5.94 -12.00 -5.20
C ILE A 26 4.74 -11.44 -5.96
N ASN A 27 3.55 -11.67 -5.42
CA ASN A 27 2.35 -10.98 -5.86
C ASN A 27 2.29 -9.59 -5.21
N TYR A 28 2.52 -8.53 -5.99
CA TYR A 28 2.43 -7.15 -5.50
C TYR A 28 1.09 -6.88 -4.81
N ASN A 29 -0.04 -7.39 -5.32
CA ASN A 29 -1.37 -7.13 -4.76
C ASN A 29 -1.60 -7.80 -3.39
N ALA A 30 -0.81 -8.83 -3.06
CA ALA A 30 -0.88 -9.50 -1.77
C ALA A 30 -0.06 -8.79 -0.68
N LEU A 31 0.73 -7.75 -1.03
CA LEU A 31 1.45 -6.95 -0.05
C LEU A 31 0.47 -6.14 0.81
N ASP A 32 0.85 -5.89 2.07
CA ASP A 32 0.07 -5.05 2.98
C ASP A 32 -0.22 -3.67 2.33
N ALA A 33 -1.43 -3.17 2.56
CA ALA A 33 -1.85 -1.85 2.13
C ALA A 33 -0.87 -0.76 2.59
N ARG A 34 -0.23 -0.90 3.76
CA ARG A 34 0.79 0.05 4.26
C ARG A 34 1.99 0.24 3.32
N PHE A 35 2.32 -0.76 2.51
CA PHE A 35 3.44 -0.69 1.56
C PHE A 35 3.02 -0.29 0.14
N ARG A 36 1.71 -0.37 -0.16
CA ARG A 36 1.17 -0.10 -1.51
C ARG A 36 0.41 1.21 -1.62
N LYS A 37 -0.19 1.62 -0.51
CA LYS A 37 -0.97 2.84 -0.38
C LYS A 37 -0.25 3.72 0.62
N ASP A 38 -0.35 5.02 0.40
CA ASP A 38 0.09 5.96 1.42
C ASP A 38 -0.80 5.84 2.67
N SER A 39 -0.28 6.30 3.79
CA SER A 39 -1.05 6.41 5.03
C SER A 39 -1.87 7.70 5.02
N VAL A 40 -3.12 7.63 5.47
CA VAL A 40 -3.97 8.80 5.68
C VAL A 40 -4.39 8.82 7.14
N LEU A 41 -4.16 9.96 7.80
CA LEU A 41 -4.65 10.23 9.15
C LEU A 41 -5.94 11.03 9.04
N VAL A 42 -7.01 10.50 9.62
CA VAL A 42 -8.32 11.14 9.64
C VAL A 42 -8.73 11.32 11.10
N ARG A 43 -9.33 12.47 11.43
CA ARG A 43 -9.96 12.68 12.73
C ARG A 43 -11.30 11.96 12.73
N GLU A 44 -11.43 10.93 13.54
CA GLU A 44 -12.69 10.22 13.77
C GLU A 44 -13.29 10.73 15.08
N GLU A 45 -14.50 11.28 15.01
CA GLU A 45 -15.25 11.67 16.20
C GLU A 45 -15.94 10.42 16.74
N PHE A 46 -15.33 9.82 17.77
CA PHE A 46 -15.99 8.77 18.53
C PHE A 46 -17.06 9.42 19.39
N CYS A 47 -18.34 9.32 18.98
CA CYS A 47 -19.40 9.38 19.96
C CYS A 47 -19.37 8.05 20.69
N ASP A 48 -18.84 8.09 21.91
CA ASP A 48 -18.87 6.96 22.82
C ASP A 48 -20.32 6.52 22.97
N THR A 49 -20.69 5.35 22.44
CA THR A 49 -21.95 4.68 22.82
C THR A 49 -21.79 4.08 24.22
N LEU A 50 -21.43 4.92 25.19
CA LEU A 50 -21.88 4.68 26.55
C LEU A 50 -23.41 4.89 26.53
N PRO A 51 -24.19 4.02 27.21
CA PRO A 51 -25.65 4.13 27.23
C PRO A 51 -26.17 5.45 27.84
N PHE A 52 -25.28 6.33 28.29
CA PHE A 52 -25.60 7.62 28.87
C PHE A 52 -24.69 8.70 28.29
N HIS A 53 -25.24 9.45 27.32
CA HIS A 53 -24.86 10.82 26.95
C HIS A 53 -23.70 11.04 25.95
N CYS A 54 -24.03 11.51 24.74
CA CYS A 54 -23.19 12.42 23.94
C CYS A 54 -23.92 13.76 23.84
N PRO A 55 -23.46 14.88 24.44
CA PRO A 55 -23.94 16.21 24.11
C PRO A 55 -22.96 16.92 23.16
N GLY A 56 -23.51 17.44 22.05
CA GLY A 56 -22.88 18.48 21.22
C GLY A 56 -22.26 17.97 19.94
#